data_AF-A0AAX2TL36-F1
#
_entry.id   AF-A0AAX2TL36-F1
#
_cell.length_a   1.000
_cell.length_b   1.000
_cell.length_c   1.000
_cell.angle_alpha   90.00
_cell.angle_beta   90.00
_cell.angle_gamma   90.00
#
_symmetry.space_group_name_H-M   'P 1'
#
loop_
_entity.id
_entity.type
_entity.pdbx_description
1 polymer ?
#
loop_
_entity_poly.entity_id
_entity_poly.type
_entity_poly.pdbx_seq_one_letter_code
_entity_poly.pdbx_strand_id
1 'polypeptide(L)'
;PHLAKAPMDIGALGINFPMICNRADAEKAVRSVRYPPNGDRLWGPFHAPFRWGVSMNDYMATADDDMICMITIEHVDAVNRIDEIMATSGIDLAVIGPGDLATSINKRGLPDDPEVIALMQRAEEGIMR
;
A
#
# COMPACT_ATOMS: atom_id res chain seq x y z
N PRO A 1 0.35 4.61 -10.07
CA PRO A 1 1.37 5.03 -9.09
C PRO A 1 2.51 5.92 -9.64
N HIS A 2 2.33 6.68 -10.73
CA HIS A 2 3.34 7.68 -11.14
C HIS A 2 3.57 8.76 -10.06
N LEU A 3 2.58 8.96 -9.19
CA LEU A 3 2.64 9.88 -8.05
C LEU A 3 3.42 9.35 -6.86
N ALA A 4 3.80 8.07 -6.80
CA ALA A 4 4.54 7.50 -5.67
C ALA A 4 5.99 8.04 -5.60
N LYS A 5 6.61 8.34 -6.74
CA LYS A 5 8.01 8.77 -6.80
C LYS A 5 8.26 10.07 -6.03
N ALA A 6 7.41 11.08 -6.20
CA ALA A 6 7.60 12.39 -5.57
C ALA A 6 7.71 12.33 -4.03
N PRO A 7 6.76 11.73 -3.27
CA PRO A 7 6.87 11.61 -1.83
C PRO A 7 8.10 10.78 -1.40
N MET A 8 8.47 9.74 -2.15
CA MET A 8 9.66 8.94 -1.84
C MET A 8 10.95 9.73 -2.05
N ASP A 9 11.04 10.53 -3.12
CA ASP A 9 12.23 11.29 -3.46
C ASP A 9 12.47 12.47 -2.51
N ILE A 10 11.42 13.00 -1.87
CA ILE A 10 11.52 13.95 -0.75
C ILE A 10 11.76 13.26 0.62
N GLY A 11 11.80 11.93 0.64
CA GLY A 11 12.25 11.15 1.80
C GLY A 11 11.16 10.49 2.64
N ALA A 12 9.97 10.22 2.08
CA ALA A 12 9.03 9.31 2.73
C ALA A 12 9.68 7.94 2.99
N LEU A 13 9.35 7.33 4.13
CA LEU A 13 9.80 5.99 4.53
C LEU A 13 8.87 4.88 4.01
N GLY A 14 7.71 5.25 3.48
CA GLY A 14 6.72 4.33 2.97
C GLY A 14 5.61 5.05 2.23
N ILE A 15 4.84 4.29 1.47
CA ILE A 15 3.69 4.77 0.72
C ILE A 15 2.49 3.89 1.06
N ASN A 16 1.38 4.52 1.44
CA ASN A 16 0.09 3.85 1.53
C ASN A 16 -0.69 4.05 0.22
N PHE A 17 -1.10 2.94 -0.39
CA PHE A 17 -1.86 2.92 -1.64
C PHE A 17 -3.35 2.65 -1.34
N PRO A 18 -4.22 3.67 -1.46
CA PRO A 18 -5.67 3.48 -1.42
C PRO A 18 -6.18 2.75 -2.66
N MET A 19 -7.44 2.30 -2.60
CA MET A 19 -8.20 1.73 -3.72
C MET A 19 -7.57 0.50 -4.40
N ILE A 20 -6.84 -0.33 -3.66
CA ILE A 20 -6.31 -1.61 -4.17
C ILE A 20 -7.45 -2.64 -4.19
N CYS A 21 -8.01 -2.92 -5.38
CA CYS A 21 -9.21 -3.74 -5.53
C CYS A 21 -8.99 -5.07 -6.26
N ASN A 22 -7.74 -5.42 -6.59
CA ASN A 22 -7.35 -6.68 -7.21
C ASN A 22 -5.83 -6.89 -7.09
N ARG A 23 -5.37 -8.10 -7.41
CA ARG A 23 -3.94 -8.45 -7.45
C ARG A 23 -3.10 -7.52 -8.35
N ALA A 24 -3.58 -7.15 -9.53
CA ALA A 24 -2.80 -6.35 -10.46
C ALA A 24 -2.52 -4.93 -9.91
N ASP A 25 -3.48 -4.35 -9.19
CA ASP A 25 -3.29 -3.08 -8.49
C ASP A 25 -2.25 -3.21 -7.37
N ALA A 26 -2.30 -4.31 -6.61
CA ALA A 26 -1.37 -4.62 -5.54
C ALA A 26 0.07 -4.81 -6.08
N GLU A 27 0.24 -5.57 -7.16
CA GLU A 27 1.53 -5.77 -7.82
C GLU A 27 2.09 -4.43 -8.34
N LYS A 28 1.22 -3.57 -8.88
CA LYS A 28 1.60 -2.24 -9.35
C LYS A 28 2.01 -1.32 -8.19
N ALA A 29 1.40 -1.45 -7.02
CA ALA A 29 1.77 -0.73 -5.81
C ALA A 29 3.18 -1.12 -5.35
N VAL A 30 3.42 -2.43 -5.16
CA VAL A 30 4.73 -2.97 -4.76
C VAL A 30 5.82 -2.55 -5.75
N ARG A 31 5.61 -2.75 -7.05
CA ARG A 31 6.60 -2.37 -8.06
C ARG A 31 6.92 -0.88 -8.05
N SER A 32 5.96 -0.03 -7.70
CA SER A 32 6.18 1.41 -7.74
C SER A 32 7.10 1.94 -6.64
N VAL A 33 7.33 1.14 -5.58
CA VAL A 33 8.18 1.51 -4.45
C VAL A 33 9.55 0.82 -4.47
N ARG A 34 9.86 0.02 -5.51
CA ARG A 34 11.12 -0.71 -5.68
C ARG A 34 11.86 -0.28 -6.95
N TYR A 35 13.19 -0.29 -6.91
CA TYR A 35 14.04 -0.04 -8.07
C TYR A 35 14.12 -1.28 -9.00
N PRO A 36 14.49 -1.13 -10.29
CA PRO A 36 14.81 -2.26 -11.15
C PRO A 36 15.87 -3.18 -10.55
N PRO A 37 15.77 -4.51 -10.71
CA PRO A 37 14.78 -5.24 -11.54
C PRO A 37 13.45 -5.55 -10.82
N ASN A 38 13.35 -5.29 -9.53
CA ASN A 38 12.22 -5.70 -8.70
C ASN A 38 11.00 -4.76 -8.80
N GLY A 39 11.20 -3.55 -9.32
CA GLY A 39 10.14 -2.59 -9.55
C GLY A 39 10.42 -1.59 -10.68
N ASP A 40 9.65 -0.51 -10.64
CA ASP A 40 9.55 0.51 -11.68
C ASP A 40 9.99 1.90 -11.18
N ARG A 41 10.46 2.02 -9.93
CA ARG A 41 11.01 3.27 -9.40
C ARG A 41 12.31 3.61 -10.12
N LEU A 42 12.39 4.80 -10.69
CA LEU A 42 13.61 5.27 -11.36
C LEU A 42 14.44 6.19 -10.46
N TRP A 43 15.71 6.37 -10.86
CA TRP A 43 16.74 7.09 -10.11
C TRP A 43 16.45 8.59 -9.95
N GLY A 44 17.15 9.22 -9.02
CA GLY A 44 17.04 10.64 -8.64
C GLY A 44 16.53 10.91 -7.21
N PRO A 45 16.85 10.10 -6.18
CA PRO A 45 16.33 10.32 -4.83
C PRO A 45 17.10 11.42 -4.08
N PHE A 46 17.41 12.57 -4.69
CA PHE A 46 18.42 13.51 -4.15
C PHE A 46 18.15 14.04 -2.74
N HIS A 47 16.89 14.08 -2.29
CA HIS A 47 16.54 14.52 -0.92
C HIS A 47 16.34 13.36 0.06
N ALA A 48 16.05 12.15 -0.42
CA ALA A 48 15.72 11.02 0.44
C ALA A 48 16.89 10.57 1.35
N PRO A 49 18.14 10.39 0.87
CA PRO A 49 19.28 10.05 1.73
C PRO A 49 19.50 11.09 2.84
N PHE A 50 19.39 12.39 2.51
CA PHE A 50 19.50 13.46 3.49
C PHE A 50 18.40 13.36 4.56
N ARG A 51 17.16 13.10 4.14
CA ARG A 51 16.02 12.96 5.06
C ARG A 51 16.12 11.73 5.96
N TRP A 52 16.74 10.66 5.45
CA TRP A 52 16.98 9.40 6.14
C TRP A 52 18.26 9.44 6.99
N GLY A 53 19.09 10.48 6.84
CA GLY A 53 20.33 10.64 7.60
C GLY A 53 21.44 9.68 7.17
N VAL A 54 21.44 9.23 5.92
CA VAL A 54 22.38 8.25 5.36
C VAL A 54 23.10 8.79 4.13
N SER A 55 24.20 8.15 3.73
CA SER A 55 24.86 8.49 2.48
C SER A 55 24.02 8.06 1.27
N MET A 56 24.27 8.63 0.10
CA MET A 56 23.63 8.18 -1.15
C MET A 56 23.93 6.70 -1.44
N ASN A 57 25.13 6.23 -1.12
CA ASN A 57 25.51 4.84 -1.32
C ASN A 57 24.72 3.90 -0.39
N ASP A 58 24.61 4.25 0.90
CA ASP A 58 23.86 3.46 1.87
C ASP A 58 22.38 3.45 1.51
N TYR A 59 21.82 4.60 1.13
CA TYR A 59 20.44 4.69 0.64
C TYR A 59 20.20 3.77 -0.54
N MET A 60 21.04 3.81 -1.57
CA MET A 60 20.86 2.95 -2.74
C MET A 60 21.05 1.46 -2.43
N ALA A 61 21.80 1.12 -1.37
CA ALA A 61 22.01 -0.25 -0.95
C ALA A 61 20.81 -0.83 -0.17
N THR A 62 20.04 -0.01 0.54
CA THR A 62 18.95 -0.48 1.42
C THR A 62 17.55 0.02 1.06
N ALA A 63 17.41 1.00 0.14
CA ALA A 63 16.14 1.67 -0.11
C ALA A 63 14.99 0.74 -0.53
N ASP A 64 15.27 -0.36 -1.23
CA ASP A 64 14.23 -1.33 -1.59
C ASP A 64 13.74 -2.13 -0.38
N ASP A 65 14.64 -2.49 0.54
CA ASP A 65 14.34 -3.28 1.73
C ASP A 65 13.72 -2.41 2.84
N ASP A 66 14.14 -1.15 2.95
CA ASP A 66 13.70 -0.22 4.00
C ASP A 66 12.37 0.49 3.68
N MET A 67 11.95 0.50 2.41
CA MET A 67 10.76 1.25 1.98
C MET A 67 9.48 0.45 2.23
N ILE A 68 8.58 1.00 3.05
CA ILE A 68 7.32 0.35 3.42
C ILE A 68 6.28 0.49 2.31
N CYS A 69 5.81 -0.62 1.77
CA CYS A 69 4.65 -0.71 0.89
C CYS A 69 3.39 -1.03 1.71
N MET A 70 2.51 -0.05 1.88
CA MET A 70 1.24 -0.22 2.58
C MET A 70 0.07 -0.16 1.59
N ILE A 71 -0.96 -0.96 1.82
CA ILE A 71 -2.22 -0.88 1.08
C ILE A 71 -3.40 -0.64 2.03
N THR A 72 -4.42 0.08 1.55
CA THR A 72 -5.70 0.18 2.27
C THR A 72 -6.73 -0.76 1.66
N ILE A 73 -7.31 -1.64 2.49
CA ILE A 73 -8.51 -2.42 2.20
C ILE A 73 -9.73 -1.57 2.56
N GLU A 74 -10.28 -0.89 1.56
CA GLU A 74 -11.32 0.15 1.75
C GLU A 74 -12.44 0.10 0.72
N HIS A 75 -12.52 -0.95 -0.08
CA HIS A 75 -13.58 -1.14 -1.06
C HIS A 75 -14.11 -2.58 -0.97
N VAL A 76 -15.41 -2.79 -1.17
CA VAL A 76 -16.03 -4.12 -1.12
C VAL A 76 -15.37 -5.12 -2.08
N ASP A 77 -14.89 -4.65 -3.24
CA ASP A 77 -14.14 -5.49 -4.19
C ASP A 77 -12.81 -5.98 -3.62
N ALA A 78 -12.11 -5.14 -2.82
CA ALA A 78 -10.89 -5.54 -2.13
C ALA A 78 -11.17 -6.65 -1.11
N VAL A 79 -12.27 -6.55 -0.36
CA VAL A 79 -12.70 -7.60 0.58
C VAL A 79 -13.04 -8.89 -0.14
N ASN A 80 -13.73 -8.81 -1.29
CA ASN A 80 -14.10 -9.99 -2.09
C ASN A 80 -12.90 -10.68 -2.76
N ARG A 81 -11.79 -9.96 -2.92
CA ARG A 81 -10.54 -10.42 -3.56
C ARG A 81 -9.36 -10.41 -2.60
N ILE A 82 -9.62 -10.46 -1.30
CA ILE A 82 -8.57 -10.25 -0.29
C ILE A 82 -7.45 -11.28 -0.41
N ASP A 83 -7.78 -12.53 -0.71
CA ASP A 83 -6.81 -13.61 -0.84
C ASP A 83 -5.85 -13.42 -2.02
N GLU A 84 -6.34 -12.95 -3.18
CA GLU A 84 -5.48 -12.70 -4.33
C GLU A 84 -4.59 -11.48 -4.12
N ILE A 85 -5.10 -10.45 -3.42
CA ILE A 85 -4.36 -9.22 -3.07
C ILE A 85 -3.24 -9.56 -2.09
N MET A 86 -3.57 -10.24 -0.98
CA MET A 86 -2.62 -10.56 0.09
C MET A 86 -1.57 -11.59 -0.33
N ALA A 87 -1.86 -12.42 -1.34
CA ALA A 87 -0.86 -13.29 -1.96
C ALA A 87 0.17 -12.54 -2.82
N THR A 88 0.13 -11.20 -2.90
CA THR A 88 1.14 -10.37 -3.58
C THR A 88 2.33 -10.13 -2.66
N SER A 89 3.50 -10.66 -3.02
CA SER A 89 4.73 -10.45 -2.26
C SER A 89 5.16 -8.98 -2.28
N GLY A 90 5.69 -8.50 -1.16
CA GLY A 90 6.21 -7.14 -1.01
C GLY A 90 5.20 -6.11 -0.49
N ILE A 91 4.00 -6.54 -0.06
CA ILE A 91 3.12 -5.75 0.78
C ILE A 91 3.60 -5.92 2.23
N ASP A 92 4.00 -4.81 2.85
CA ASP A 92 4.54 -4.80 4.22
C ASP A 92 3.43 -4.58 5.25
N LEU A 93 2.37 -3.85 4.89
CA LEU A 93 1.21 -3.61 5.75
C LEU A 93 -0.08 -3.51 4.94
N ALA A 94 -1.14 -4.17 5.41
CA ALA A 94 -2.50 -3.95 4.96
C ALA A 94 -3.31 -3.33 6.11
N VAL A 95 -4.02 -2.23 5.83
CA VAL A 95 -4.87 -1.54 6.81
C VAL A 95 -6.31 -1.49 6.31
N ILE A 96 -7.27 -1.62 7.20
CA ILE A 96 -8.69 -1.50 6.84
C ILE A 96 -9.10 -0.04 6.95
N GLY A 97 -9.80 0.47 5.94
CA GLY A 97 -10.38 1.82 5.92
C GLY A 97 -11.90 1.79 6.10
N PRO A 98 -12.44 1.87 7.32
CA PRO A 98 -13.87 1.64 7.57
C PRO A 98 -14.78 2.67 6.90
N GLY A 99 -14.37 3.94 6.88
CA GLY A 99 -15.17 5.02 6.31
C GLY A 99 -15.35 4.89 4.78
N ASP A 100 -14.27 4.55 4.09
CA ASP A 100 -14.28 4.32 2.64
C ASP A 100 -14.93 2.96 2.31
N LEU A 101 -14.72 1.92 3.12
CA LEU A 101 -15.41 0.64 2.97
C LEU A 101 -16.93 0.82 3.08
N ALA A 102 -17.41 1.56 4.07
CA ALA A 102 -18.81 1.92 4.20
C ALA A 102 -19.30 2.72 2.99
N THR A 103 -18.49 3.66 2.51
CA THR A 103 -18.82 4.46 1.31
C THR A 103 -18.93 3.58 0.06
N SER A 104 -18.10 2.54 -0.09
CA SER A 104 -18.12 1.62 -1.24
C SER A 104 -19.42 0.81 -1.38
N ILE A 105 -20.17 0.65 -0.29
CA ILE A 105 -21.47 -0.03 -0.26
C ILE A 105 -22.64 0.94 -0.02
N ASN A 106 -22.46 2.23 -0.33
CA ASN A 106 -23.47 3.29 -0.17
C ASN A 106 -23.91 3.55 1.29
N LYS A 107 -23.02 3.31 2.26
CA LYS A 107 -23.25 3.55 3.70
C LYS A 107 -22.34 4.64 4.26
N ARG A 108 -22.11 5.70 3.49
CA ARG A 108 -21.22 6.81 3.86
C ARG A 108 -21.60 7.39 5.23
N GLY A 109 -20.62 7.49 6.13
CA GLY A 109 -20.81 8.02 7.49
C GLY A 109 -21.42 7.03 8.49
N LEU A 110 -21.60 5.76 8.11
CA LEU A 110 -22.13 4.69 8.96
C LEU A 110 -21.09 3.57 9.14
N PRO A 111 -19.93 3.83 9.78
CA PRO A 111 -18.89 2.81 9.95
C PRO A 111 -19.31 1.65 10.87
N ASP A 112 -20.26 1.90 11.78
CA ASP A 112 -20.78 0.89 12.72
C ASP A 112 -22.00 0.11 12.17
N ASP A 113 -22.35 0.30 10.89
CA ASP A 113 -23.41 -0.48 10.27
C ASP A 113 -23.05 -1.99 10.28
N PRO A 114 -24.00 -2.89 10.62
CA PRO A 114 -23.71 -4.33 10.74
C PRO A 114 -23.08 -4.97 9.50
N GLU A 115 -23.41 -4.50 8.29
CA GLU A 115 -22.81 -4.98 7.04
C GLU A 115 -21.36 -4.51 6.90
N VAL A 116 -21.06 -3.28 7.31
CA VAL A 116 -19.68 -2.75 7.31
C VAL A 116 -18.83 -3.54 8.29
N ILE A 117 -19.33 -3.78 9.51
CA ILE A 117 -18.64 -4.59 10.52
C ILE A 117 -18.36 -6.00 9.99
N ALA A 118 -19.34 -6.64 9.35
CA ALA A 118 -19.16 -7.97 8.77
C ALA A 118 -18.10 -7.98 7.64
N LEU A 119 -18.05 -6.93 6.82
CA LEU A 119 -17.01 -6.79 5.79
C LEU A 119 -15.63 -6.53 6.39
N MET A 120 -15.53 -5.75 7.47
CA MET A 120 -14.28 -5.53 8.21
C MET A 120 -13.76 -6.85 8.79
N GLN A 121 -14.61 -7.65 9.44
CA GLN A 121 -14.23 -8.96 9.96
C GLN A 121 -13.69 -9.90 8.87
N ARG A 122 -14.37 -9.95 7.71
CA ARG A 122 -13.90 -10.73 6.55
C ARG A 122 -12.54 -10.24 6.04
N ALA A 123 -12.32 -8.92 6.04
CA ALA A 123 -11.05 -8.34 5.64
C ALA A 123 -9.95 -8.69 6.66
N GLU A 124 -10.21 -8.60 7.96
CA GLU A 124 -9.28 -8.98 9.03
C GLU A 124 -8.86 -10.45 8.89
N GLU A 125 -9.83 -11.36 8.73
CA GLU A 125 -9.56 -12.79 8.49
C GLU A 125 -8.73 -13.00 7.22
N GLY A 126 -9.02 -12.28 6.15
CA GLY A 126 -8.27 -12.35 4.89
C GLY A 126 -6.83 -11.84 4.99
N ILE A 127 -6.59 -10.79 5.77
CA ILE A 127 -5.27 -10.20 5.99
C ILE A 127 -4.39 -11.12 6.86
N MET A 128 -4.98 -11.82 7.83
CA MET A 128 -4.24 -12.62 8.82
C MET A 128 -3.92 -14.06 8.37
N ARG A 129 -4.37 -14.46 7.18
CA ARG A 129 -4.06 -15.77 6.58
C ARG A 129 -2.71 -15.79 5.91
#